data_AF-M6ZHW0-F1
#
_entry.id   AF-M6ZHW0-F1
#
_cell.length_a   1.000
_cell.length_b   1.000
_cell.length_c   1.000
_cell.angle_alpha   90.00
_cell.angle_beta   90.00
_cell.angle_gamma   90.00
#
_symmetry.space_group_name_H-M   'P 1'
#
loop_
_entity.id
_entity.type
_entity.pdbx_description
1 polymer ?
#
loop_
_entity_poly.entity_id
_entity_poly.type
_entity_poly.pdbx_seq_one_letter_code
_entity_poly.pdbx_strand_id
1 'polypeptide(L)'
;MSRALADLRGHKNIWKKDLIDGFRATIIKDEIARDVRHILLDCISEVMEGDRIGRLAEGTSLPPIFFDIESTLKKLNLLAKRETRILELNLTDLEQREQSKVLHRLYLLEIAGYTFLEGTDMISRKDLEKIREKWNISMKTEFHSSCIEASRYGATLSEAAAGVLNQRIRSEIDPELAAACLVDAALAGLGKHLTFLLKQFSDIIPIAGDFLKMCSALKHISYLYKYDEVIILENRESLEGIFRESYLRCLNLLDRLGATSSDGLKLAQGVQTIVQTYQHFAEPLKLSLEEIRGVFSRLGIDLKIDPFVRGAVCGGLNLIDEQPILDQLNSFYDPIELGDFLSGFFLIARETAQRDKTLLTALNIRISELSHSEFLEALPALRMAFTFFTPREKYKIGQNLFEIIQPPLGKLSDYENQETILRAIEFERILFETAFKYGIRTTYYEDI
;
A
#
# COMPACT_ATOMS: atom_id res chain seq x y z
N MET A 1 46.57 -31.55 -29.28
CA MET A 1 45.89 -30.43 -29.97
C MET A 1 46.29 -29.08 -29.38
N SER A 2 45.97 -28.79 -28.11
CA SER A 2 46.20 -27.45 -27.52
C SER A 2 47.65 -26.97 -27.52
N ARG A 3 48.62 -27.86 -27.33
CA ARG A 3 50.06 -27.51 -27.42
C ARG A 3 50.46 -27.07 -28.84
N ALA A 4 50.02 -27.82 -29.85
CA ALA A 4 50.26 -27.46 -31.26
C ALA A 4 49.56 -26.14 -31.66
N LEU A 5 48.38 -25.87 -31.11
CA LEU A 5 47.68 -24.58 -31.33
C LEU A 5 48.40 -23.41 -30.65
N ALA A 6 48.92 -23.61 -29.44
CA ALA A 6 49.74 -22.62 -28.74
C ALA A 6 51.04 -22.32 -29.50
N ASP A 7 51.72 -23.36 -29.99
CA ASP A 7 52.93 -23.23 -30.80
C ASP A 7 52.64 -22.47 -32.12
N LEU A 8 51.52 -22.78 -32.78
CA LEU A 8 51.09 -22.11 -34.02
C LEU A 8 50.75 -20.62 -33.80
N ARG A 9 50.30 -20.25 -32.60
CA ARG A 9 50.00 -18.86 -32.20
C ARG A 9 51.20 -18.14 -31.58
N GLY A 10 52.34 -18.81 -31.42
CA GLY A 10 53.54 -18.26 -30.79
C GLY A 10 53.41 -18.05 -29.28
N HIS A 11 52.48 -18.72 -28.62
CA HIS A 11 52.32 -18.61 -27.17
C HIS A 11 53.38 -19.46 -26.46
N LYS A 12 54.18 -18.84 -25.58
CA LYS A 12 55.22 -19.53 -24.80
C LYS A 12 54.68 -20.58 -23.81
N ASN A 13 53.41 -20.42 -23.39
CA ASN A 13 52.66 -21.34 -22.54
C ASN A 13 51.26 -21.53 -23.16
N ILE A 14 50.59 -22.64 -22.84
CA ILE A 14 49.21 -22.88 -23.30
C ILE A 14 48.26 -21.87 -22.63
N TRP A 15 47.57 -21.04 -23.41
CA TRP A 15 46.59 -20.08 -22.88
C TRP A 15 45.18 -20.67 -22.83
N LYS A 16 44.27 -20.03 -22.07
CA LYS A 16 42.86 -20.44 -21.94
C LYS A 16 42.18 -20.64 -23.31
N LYS A 17 42.47 -19.76 -24.27
CA LYS A 17 41.95 -19.86 -25.65
C LYS A 17 42.43 -21.12 -26.39
N ASP A 18 43.69 -21.53 -26.21
CA ASP A 18 44.26 -22.71 -26.90
C ASP A 18 43.75 -24.02 -26.31
N LEU A 19 43.42 -24.01 -25.01
CA LEU A 19 42.71 -25.10 -24.35
C LEU A 19 41.27 -25.22 -24.88
N ILE A 20 40.50 -24.13 -24.90
CA ILE A 20 39.11 -24.13 -25.40
C ILE A 20 39.06 -24.54 -26.88
N ASP A 21 39.93 -24.00 -27.71
CA ASP A 21 39.99 -24.35 -29.13
C ASP A 21 40.48 -25.78 -29.36
N GLY A 22 41.39 -26.27 -28.51
CA GLY A 22 41.80 -27.67 -28.52
C GLY A 22 40.64 -28.60 -28.20
N PHE A 23 39.86 -28.31 -27.16
CA PHE A 23 38.66 -29.07 -26.81
C PHE A 23 37.60 -29.01 -27.91
N ARG A 24 37.37 -27.84 -28.51
CA ARG A 24 36.50 -27.68 -29.68
C ARG A 24 36.92 -28.60 -30.82
N ALA A 25 38.21 -28.61 -31.18
CA ALA A 25 38.69 -29.36 -32.33
C ALA A 25 38.78 -30.89 -32.10
N THR A 26 38.86 -31.36 -30.85
CA THR A 26 39.01 -32.80 -30.55
C THR A 26 37.78 -33.48 -29.99
N ILE A 27 36.93 -32.76 -29.24
CA ILE A 27 35.80 -33.35 -28.51
C ILE A 27 34.48 -33.09 -29.24
N ILE A 28 34.33 -31.90 -29.82
CA ILE A 28 33.09 -31.51 -30.49
C ILE A 28 33.12 -32.04 -31.92
N LYS A 29 32.25 -33.01 -32.19
CA LYS A 29 32.07 -33.61 -33.52
C LYS A 29 30.85 -33.05 -34.26
N ASP A 30 30.04 -32.27 -33.56
CA ASP A 30 28.80 -31.68 -34.07
C ASP A 30 29.04 -30.26 -34.61
N GLU A 31 28.16 -29.81 -35.51
CA GLU A 31 28.20 -28.47 -36.06
C GLU A 31 27.81 -27.43 -34.98
N ILE A 32 28.71 -26.50 -34.68
CA ILE A 32 28.44 -25.40 -33.74
C ILE A 32 27.75 -24.28 -34.52
N ALA A 33 26.41 -24.28 -34.52
CA ALA A 33 25.63 -23.17 -35.06
C ALA A 33 25.90 -21.88 -34.27
N ARG A 34 25.92 -20.72 -34.95
CA ARG A 34 26.33 -19.42 -34.35
C ARG A 34 25.48 -18.97 -33.15
N ASP A 35 24.25 -19.47 -33.02
CA ASP A 35 23.30 -19.06 -31.97
C ASP A 35 22.86 -20.20 -31.04
N VAL A 36 23.47 -21.39 -31.16
CA VAL A 36 23.13 -22.55 -30.31
C VAL A 36 24.24 -22.78 -29.28
N ARG A 37 23.87 -22.70 -28.00
CA ARG A 37 24.79 -23.03 -26.90
C ARG A 37 25.04 -24.53 -26.88
N HIS A 38 26.32 -24.92 -26.90
CA HIS A 38 26.73 -26.32 -26.87
C HIS A 38 27.05 -26.71 -25.43
N ILE A 39 26.33 -27.69 -24.88
CA ILE A 39 26.40 -28.08 -23.45
C ILE A 39 27.83 -28.32 -22.96
N LEU A 40 28.66 -29.02 -23.74
CA LEU A 40 30.07 -29.24 -23.35
C LEU A 40 30.91 -27.95 -23.32
N LEU A 41 30.62 -26.97 -24.17
CA LEU A 41 31.31 -25.67 -24.13
C LEU A 41 30.86 -24.84 -22.93
N ASP A 42 29.59 -24.92 -22.58
CA ASP A 42 29.07 -24.28 -21.37
C ASP A 42 29.72 -24.88 -20.12
N CYS A 43 29.80 -26.21 -20.00
CA CYS A 43 30.50 -26.87 -18.88
C CYS A 43 32.00 -26.51 -18.84
N ILE A 44 32.68 -26.47 -19.99
CA ILE A 44 34.09 -26.04 -20.05
C ILE A 44 34.20 -24.57 -19.62
N SER A 45 33.27 -23.71 -20.03
CA SER A 45 33.26 -22.30 -19.64
C SER A 45 33.07 -22.16 -18.13
N GLU A 46 32.10 -22.86 -17.54
CA GLU A 46 31.84 -22.87 -16.10
C GLU A 46 33.06 -23.30 -15.28
N VAL A 47 33.74 -24.39 -15.69
CA VAL A 47 34.96 -24.86 -15.03
C VAL A 47 36.11 -23.86 -15.17
N MET A 48 36.19 -23.14 -16.30
CA MET A 48 37.30 -22.25 -16.64
C MET A 48 37.09 -20.78 -16.23
N GLU A 49 35.87 -20.35 -15.91
CA GLU A 49 35.59 -19.00 -15.38
C GLU A 49 36.11 -18.87 -13.95
N GLY A 50 36.12 -19.96 -13.18
CA GLY A 50 36.48 -19.91 -11.77
C GLY A 50 35.51 -19.05 -10.97
N ASP A 51 35.61 -19.11 -9.65
CA ASP A 51 34.72 -18.40 -8.72
C ASP A 51 35.38 -17.12 -8.16
N ARG A 52 36.65 -16.88 -8.48
CA ARG A 52 37.45 -15.81 -7.89
C ARG A 52 37.13 -14.47 -8.54
N ILE A 53 36.75 -13.51 -7.71
CA ILE A 53 36.53 -12.12 -8.14
C ILE A 53 37.88 -11.41 -8.11
N GLY A 54 38.21 -10.73 -9.22
CA GLY A 54 39.42 -9.92 -9.33
C GLY A 54 39.43 -8.83 -8.26
N ARG A 55 40.59 -8.57 -7.67
CA ARG A 55 40.79 -7.46 -6.74
C ARG A 55 41.53 -6.35 -7.47
N LEU A 56 41.14 -5.10 -7.25
CA LEU A 56 41.91 -3.97 -7.74
C LEU A 56 43.29 -3.96 -7.09
N ALA A 57 44.31 -3.53 -7.83
CA ALA A 57 45.67 -3.44 -7.32
C ALA A 57 45.74 -2.41 -6.17
N GLU A 58 46.60 -2.67 -5.18
CA GLU A 58 46.88 -1.71 -4.12
C GLU A 58 47.36 -0.38 -4.72
N GLY A 59 46.73 0.73 -4.34
CA GLY A 59 47.00 2.07 -4.90
C GLY A 59 46.10 2.50 -6.06
N THR A 60 45.11 1.69 -6.47
CA THR A 60 44.08 2.14 -7.43
C THR A 60 43.29 3.30 -6.82
N SER A 61 43.25 4.44 -7.51
CA SER A 61 42.48 5.60 -7.07
C SER A 61 40.98 5.29 -7.12
N LEU A 62 40.35 5.25 -5.95
CA LEU A 62 38.92 5.05 -5.79
C LEU A 62 38.28 6.29 -5.16
N PRO A 63 37.02 6.60 -5.48
CA PRO A 63 36.30 7.69 -4.84
C PRO A 63 36.26 7.52 -3.31
N PRO A 64 36.34 8.62 -2.52
CA PRO A 64 36.31 8.56 -1.05
C PRO A 64 35.10 7.79 -0.49
N ILE A 65 33.94 7.93 -1.13
CA ILE A 65 32.69 7.26 -0.73
C ILE A 65 32.81 5.74 -0.70
N PHE A 66 33.64 5.14 -1.57
CA PHE A 66 33.84 3.70 -1.58
C PHE A 66 34.44 3.22 -0.25
N PHE A 67 35.45 3.92 0.25
CA PHE A 67 36.09 3.57 1.52
C PHE A 67 35.17 3.83 2.73
N ASP A 68 34.37 4.89 2.67
CA ASP A 68 33.36 5.19 3.70
C ASP A 68 32.28 4.09 3.77
N ILE A 69 31.74 3.68 2.62
CA ILE A 69 30.77 2.58 2.53
C ILE A 69 31.39 1.27 3.03
N GLU A 70 32.58 0.91 2.55
CA GLU A 70 33.21 -0.37 2.91
C GLU A 70 33.54 -0.43 4.42
N SER A 71 34.04 0.67 5.00
CA SER A 71 34.33 0.74 6.43
C SER A 71 33.06 0.68 7.29
N THR A 72 31.99 1.34 6.86
CA THR A 72 30.67 1.32 7.53
C THR A 72 30.05 -0.08 7.49
N LEU A 73 30.07 -0.73 6.33
CA LEU A 73 29.57 -2.10 6.14
C LEU A 73 30.36 -3.11 7.00
N LYS A 74 31.68 -2.96 7.08
CA LYS A 74 32.55 -3.79 7.95
C LYS A 74 32.19 -3.60 9.42
N LYS A 75 32.07 -2.35 9.88
CA LYS A 75 31.76 -2.01 11.27
C LYS A 75 30.42 -2.59 11.74
N LEU A 76 29.40 -2.57 10.86
CA LEU A 76 28.05 -3.02 11.19
C LEU A 76 27.76 -4.48 10.80
N ASN A 77 28.76 -5.25 10.36
CA ASN A 77 28.61 -6.63 9.89
C ASN A 77 27.59 -6.81 8.74
N LEU A 78 27.52 -5.83 7.85
CA LEU A 78 26.60 -5.77 6.70
C LEU A 78 27.28 -6.08 5.35
N LEU A 79 28.56 -6.50 5.37
CA LEU A 79 29.25 -6.91 4.15
C LEU A 79 28.51 -8.06 3.45
N ALA A 80 28.23 -7.86 2.16
CA ALA A 80 27.59 -8.87 1.33
C ALA A 80 28.51 -10.09 1.15
N LYS A 81 27.92 -11.28 1.29
CA LYS A 81 28.59 -12.56 1.02
C LYS A 81 28.05 -13.15 -0.29
N ARG A 82 28.74 -14.17 -0.82
CA ARG A 82 28.30 -14.90 -2.02
C ARG A 82 26.91 -15.52 -1.82
N GLU A 83 26.66 -16.06 -0.64
CA GLU A 83 25.35 -16.56 -0.26
C GLU A 83 24.41 -15.40 0.06
N THR A 84 23.22 -15.47 -0.53
CA THR A 84 22.12 -14.55 -0.27
C THR A 84 21.67 -14.68 1.19
N ARG A 85 21.71 -13.57 1.93
CA ARG A 85 21.27 -13.49 3.32
C ARG A 85 20.02 -12.63 3.43
N ILE A 86 18.96 -13.19 3.98
CA ILE A 86 17.81 -12.42 4.47
C ILE A 86 18.13 -11.98 5.89
N LEU A 87 18.18 -10.67 6.11
CA LEU A 87 18.41 -10.03 7.39
C LEU A 87 17.08 -9.46 7.89
N GLU A 88 16.59 -9.98 9.01
CA GLU A 88 15.46 -9.40 9.72
C GLU A 88 15.98 -8.48 10.84
N LEU A 89 15.54 -7.22 10.82
CA LEU A 89 15.90 -6.20 11.80
C LEU A 89 14.70 -5.86 12.66
N ASN A 90 14.95 -5.66 13.95
CA ASN A 90 14.00 -5.13 14.92
C ASN A 90 14.40 -3.69 15.29
N LEU A 91 13.57 -2.72 14.93
CA LEU A 91 13.87 -1.30 15.06
C LEU A 91 13.75 -0.78 16.51
N THR A 92 13.29 -1.61 17.43
CA THR A 92 13.35 -1.34 18.88
C THR A 92 14.79 -1.45 19.41
N ASP A 93 15.64 -2.24 18.77
CA ASP A 93 17.05 -2.40 19.14
C ASP A 93 17.91 -1.28 18.52
N LEU A 94 18.78 -0.65 19.32
CA LEU A 94 19.58 0.50 18.88
C LEU A 94 20.62 0.12 17.81
N GLU A 95 21.25 -1.05 17.91
CA GLU A 95 22.26 -1.50 16.94
C GLU A 95 21.60 -1.85 15.61
N GLN A 96 20.47 -2.57 15.66
CA GLN A 96 19.71 -2.94 14.47
C GLN A 96 19.07 -1.73 13.79
N ARG A 97 18.74 -0.69 14.56
CA ARG A 97 18.30 0.60 14.02
C ARG A 97 19.41 1.30 13.24
N GLU A 98 20.66 1.29 13.73
CA GLU A 98 21.79 1.83 12.97
C GLU A 98 22.06 1.01 11.69
N GLN A 99 21.90 -0.31 11.74
CA GLN A 99 21.95 -1.16 10.54
C GLN A 99 20.87 -0.78 9.53
N SER A 100 19.62 -0.60 9.98
CA SER A 100 18.50 -0.16 9.14
C SER A 100 18.79 1.19 8.46
N LYS A 101 19.27 2.19 9.22
CA LYS A 101 19.65 3.51 8.66
C LYS A 101 20.67 3.39 7.53
N VAL A 102 21.69 2.56 7.71
CA VAL A 102 22.73 2.34 6.68
C VAL A 102 22.16 1.61 5.46
N LEU A 103 21.31 0.60 5.65
CA LEU A 103 20.66 -0.11 4.56
C LEU A 103 19.73 0.80 3.74
N HIS A 104 18.97 1.67 4.40
CA HIS A 104 18.16 2.70 3.74
C HIS A 104 19.03 3.68 2.93
N ARG A 105 20.19 4.10 3.44
CA ARG A 105 21.14 4.94 2.66
C ARG A 105 21.66 4.21 1.42
N LEU A 106 22.01 2.94 1.55
CA LEU A 106 22.49 2.12 0.42
C LEU A 106 21.38 1.90 -0.61
N TYR A 107 20.14 1.69 -0.16
CA TYR A 107 18.97 1.56 -1.01
C TYR A 107 18.66 2.85 -1.76
N LEU A 108 18.72 4.01 -1.10
CA LEU A 108 18.53 5.32 -1.73
C LEU A 108 19.56 5.63 -2.82
N LEU A 109 20.80 5.17 -2.61
CA LEU A 109 21.90 5.29 -3.57
C LEU A 109 21.90 4.18 -4.64
N GLU A 110 20.93 3.27 -4.60
CA GLU A 110 20.81 2.14 -5.52
C GLU A 110 22.08 1.26 -5.55
N ILE A 111 22.74 1.12 -4.40
CA ILE A 111 23.95 0.30 -4.27
C ILE A 111 23.62 -1.17 -4.49
N ALA A 112 24.30 -1.78 -5.45
CA ALA A 112 24.01 -3.14 -5.86
C ALA A 112 24.26 -4.14 -4.72
N GLY A 113 23.31 -5.06 -4.52
CA GLY A 113 23.41 -6.12 -3.53
C GLY A 113 22.61 -5.89 -2.24
N TYR A 114 21.97 -4.73 -2.09
CA TYR A 114 21.13 -4.39 -0.95
C TYR A 114 19.72 -4.09 -1.43
N THR A 115 18.75 -4.92 -1.04
CA THR A 115 17.35 -4.79 -1.49
C THR A 115 16.39 -4.86 -0.31
N PHE A 116 15.45 -3.92 -0.26
CA PHE A 116 14.37 -3.91 0.73
C PHE A 116 13.28 -4.91 0.31
N LEU A 117 12.84 -5.77 1.23
CA LEU A 117 11.79 -6.75 0.95
C LEU A 117 10.45 -6.36 1.56
N GLU A 118 10.44 -6.12 2.87
CA GLU A 118 9.21 -5.94 3.63
C GLU A 118 9.47 -5.10 4.89
N GLY A 119 8.55 -4.21 5.23
CA GLY A 119 8.54 -3.46 6.48
C GLY A 119 7.19 -3.57 7.18
N THR A 120 7.17 -3.26 8.47
CA THR A 120 5.92 -3.25 9.24
C THR A 120 5.06 -2.05 8.87
N ASP A 121 3.82 -2.28 8.44
CA ASP A 121 2.84 -1.20 8.22
C ASP A 121 2.38 -0.64 9.58
N MET A 122 2.87 0.55 9.93
CA MET A 122 2.59 1.24 11.19
C MET A 122 1.25 2.01 11.19
N ILE A 123 0.64 2.22 10.03
CA ILE A 123 -0.63 2.94 9.94
C ILE A 123 -1.77 1.97 10.26
N SER A 124 -1.77 0.80 9.61
CA SER A 124 -2.90 -0.15 9.65
C SER A 124 -2.84 -1.15 10.82
N ARG A 125 -1.65 -1.48 11.33
CA ARG A 125 -1.52 -2.44 12.44
C ARG A 125 -1.57 -1.75 13.81
N LYS A 126 -2.34 -2.36 14.71
CA LYS A 126 -2.39 -2.01 16.15
C LYS A 126 -1.26 -2.68 16.95
N ASP A 127 -0.73 -3.80 16.48
CA ASP A 127 0.38 -4.52 17.13
C ASP A 127 1.72 -3.84 16.80
N LEU A 128 2.05 -2.80 17.57
CA LEU A 128 3.30 -2.03 17.47
C LEU A 128 4.45 -2.64 18.29
N GLU A 129 4.24 -3.78 18.96
CA GLU A 129 5.23 -4.35 19.90
C GLU A 129 6.56 -4.73 19.23
N LYS A 130 6.59 -5.02 17.92
CA LYS A 130 7.82 -5.33 17.17
C LYS A 130 7.77 -4.75 15.77
N ILE A 131 8.43 -3.61 15.59
CA ILE A 131 8.63 -2.99 14.27
C ILE A 131 9.80 -3.70 13.60
N ARG A 132 9.49 -4.46 12.55
CA ARG A 132 10.45 -5.28 11.81
C ARG A 132 10.62 -4.82 10.37
N GLU A 133 11.84 -4.98 9.89
CA GLU A 133 12.22 -4.84 8.47
C GLU A 133 12.92 -6.11 7.99
N LYS A 134 12.74 -6.44 6.72
CA LYS A 134 13.43 -7.54 6.05
C LYS A 134 14.22 -7.03 4.87
N TRP A 135 15.50 -7.39 4.85
CA TRP A 135 16.46 -6.97 3.85
C TRP A 135 17.09 -8.18 3.20
N ASN A 136 17.31 -8.10 1.90
CA ASN A 136 18.06 -9.10 1.17
C ASN A 136 19.43 -8.54 0.79
N ILE A 137 20.47 -9.22 1.28
CA ILE A 137 21.88 -8.85 1.10
C ILE A 137 22.56 -9.96 0.30
N SER A 138 23.11 -9.62 -0.86
CA SER A 138 23.82 -10.55 -1.74
C SER A 138 24.98 -9.86 -2.44
N MET A 139 26.10 -10.57 -2.62
CA MET A 139 27.23 -10.01 -3.35
C MET A 139 26.88 -9.86 -4.83
N LYS A 140 27.08 -8.66 -5.38
CA LYS A 140 26.84 -8.32 -6.78
C LYS A 140 28.11 -7.80 -7.44
N THR A 141 28.28 -8.12 -8.73
CA THR A 141 29.41 -7.66 -9.55
C THR A 141 29.41 -6.14 -9.72
N GLU A 142 28.22 -5.54 -9.69
CA GLU A 142 27.97 -4.12 -9.89
C GLU A 142 28.21 -3.29 -8.62
N PHE A 143 28.58 -3.91 -7.49
CA PHE A 143 28.78 -3.19 -6.23
C PHE A 143 29.79 -2.03 -6.39
N HIS A 144 30.96 -2.30 -6.97
CA HIS A 144 31.98 -1.27 -7.17
C HIS A 144 31.54 -0.16 -8.14
N SER A 145 30.84 -0.51 -9.23
CA SER A 145 30.35 0.49 -10.19
C SER A 145 29.26 1.37 -9.57
N SER A 146 28.32 0.79 -8.81
CA SER A 146 27.29 1.55 -8.10
C SER A 146 27.87 2.54 -7.08
N CYS A 147 28.94 2.16 -6.37
CA CYS A 147 29.66 3.07 -5.48
C CYS A 147 30.32 4.24 -6.23
N ILE A 148 30.84 4.01 -7.44
CA ILE A 148 31.43 5.07 -8.28
C ILE A 148 30.33 6.01 -8.78
N GLU A 149 29.18 5.48 -9.19
CA GLU A 149 28.04 6.31 -9.61
C GLU A 149 27.51 7.19 -8.49
N ALA A 150 27.44 6.64 -7.27
CA ALA A 150 27.01 7.35 -6.06
C ALA A 150 27.96 8.50 -5.68
N SER A 151 29.23 8.48 -6.11
CA SER A 151 30.20 9.53 -5.78
C SER A 151 29.84 10.89 -6.36
N ARG A 152 28.91 10.97 -7.31
CA ARG A 152 28.40 12.25 -7.84
C ARG A 152 27.60 13.05 -6.81
N TYR A 153 27.06 12.39 -5.79
CA TYR A 153 26.15 13.00 -4.81
C TYR A 153 26.84 13.43 -3.52
N GLY A 154 28.02 12.87 -3.20
CA GLY A 154 28.75 13.19 -1.98
C GLY A 154 30.00 12.34 -1.78
N ALA A 155 30.85 12.75 -0.84
CA ALA A 155 32.08 12.03 -0.51
C ALA A 155 31.88 10.96 0.58
N THR A 156 30.79 11.04 1.35
CA THR A 156 30.38 10.07 2.37
C THR A 156 29.01 9.48 2.06
N LEU A 157 28.69 8.32 2.63
CA LEU A 157 27.40 7.65 2.48
C LEU A 157 26.23 8.55 2.93
N SER A 158 26.41 9.29 4.02
CA SER A 158 25.39 10.21 4.54
C SER A 158 25.17 11.42 3.62
N GLU A 159 26.25 12.04 3.13
CA GLU A 159 26.16 13.19 2.22
C GLU A 159 25.57 12.78 0.88
N ALA A 160 25.98 11.64 0.33
CA ALA A 160 25.49 11.16 -0.94
C ALA A 160 23.99 10.84 -0.88
N ALA A 161 23.54 10.16 0.17
CA ALA A 161 22.10 9.89 0.37
C ALA A 161 21.29 11.20 0.49
N ALA A 162 21.78 12.18 1.25
CA ALA A 162 21.15 13.50 1.32
C ALA A 162 21.16 14.24 -0.03
N GLY A 163 22.26 14.12 -0.80
CA GLY A 163 22.40 14.69 -2.14
C GLY A 163 21.35 14.16 -3.11
N VAL A 164 21.08 12.85 -3.09
CA VAL A 164 20.01 12.23 -3.91
C VAL A 164 18.64 12.80 -3.55
N LEU A 165 18.29 12.85 -2.26
CA LEU A 165 16.99 13.38 -1.83
C LEU A 165 16.81 14.85 -2.20
N ASN A 166 17.86 15.67 -2.01
CA ASN A 166 17.85 17.07 -2.43
C ASN A 166 17.67 17.24 -3.94
N GLN A 167 18.28 16.37 -4.75
CA GLN A 167 18.08 16.38 -6.19
C GLN A 167 16.64 15.98 -6.57
N ARG A 168 16.08 14.96 -5.92
CA ARG A 168 14.70 14.49 -6.17
C ARG A 168 13.68 15.60 -5.92
N ILE A 169 13.72 16.26 -4.76
CA ILE A 169 12.77 17.34 -4.43
C ILE A 169 12.93 18.56 -5.36
N ARG A 170 14.15 18.87 -5.81
CA ARG A 170 14.36 19.99 -6.75
C ARG A 170 13.87 19.70 -8.17
N SER A 171 13.68 18.43 -8.53
CA SER A 171 13.33 18.05 -9.89
C SER A 171 11.86 18.31 -10.21
N GLU A 172 10.97 18.12 -9.23
CA GLU A 172 9.53 18.26 -9.43
C GLU A 172 8.85 18.86 -8.18
N ILE A 173 7.92 19.80 -8.39
CA ILE A 173 7.09 20.36 -7.32
C ILE A 173 5.90 19.42 -7.11
N ASP A 174 6.14 18.33 -6.38
CA ASP A 174 5.13 17.31 -6.08
C ASP A 174 5.05 17.07 -4.55
N PRO A 175 3.88 17.26 -3.91
CA PRO A 175 3.72 17.00 -2.49
C PRO A 175 3.95 15.53 -2.11
N GLU A 176 3.58 14.58 -2.98
CA GLU A 176 3.75 13.15 -2.71
C GLU A 176 5.24 12.79 -2.67
N LEU A 177 6.00 13.21 -3.69
CA LEU A 177 7.44 12.98 -3.75
C LEU A 177 8.18 13.66 -2.59
N ALA A 178 7.80 14.89 -2.25
CA ALA A 178 8.41 15.62 -1.15
C ALA A 178 8.17 14.94 0.20
N ALA A 179 6.95 14.47 0.47
CA ALA A 179 6.64 13.71 1.69
C ALA A 179 7.31 12.33 1.71
N ALA A 180 7.42 11.64 0.57
CA ALA A 180 8.18 10.40 0.47
C ALA A 180 9.67 10.62 0.78
N CYS A 181 10.27 11.71 0.26
CA CYS A 181 11.66 12.07 0.57
C CYS A 181 11.87 12.37 2.07
N LEU A 182 10.87 12.91 2.78
CA LEU A 182 10.92 13.11 4.22
C LEU A 182 10.96 11.77 4.98
N VAL A 183 10.12 10.82 4.57
CA VAL A 183 10.12 9.47 5.14
C VAL A 183 11.48 8.80 4.88
N ASP A 184 11.98 8.85 3.65
CA ASP A 184 13.29 8.32 3.28
C ASP A 184 14.43 8.94 4.08
N ALA A 185 14.41 10.27 4.29
CA ALA A 185 15.41 10.96 5.09
C ALA A 185 15.38 10.52 6.56
N ALA A 186 14.18 10.32 7.12
CA ALA A 186 14.02 9.81 8.48
C ALA A 186 14.54 8.38 8.59
N LEU A 187 14.10 7.47 7.72
CA LEU A 187 14.54 6.07 7.67
C LEU A 187 16.05 5.93 7.49
N ALA A 188 16.65 6.78 6.64
CA ALA A 188 18.10 6.85 6.45
C ALA A 188 18.85 7.57 7.61
N GLY A 189 18.15 8.06 8.63
CA GLY A 189 18.76 8.75 9.78
C GLY A 189 19.49 10.03 9.40
N LEU A 190 18.98 10.79 8.43
CA LEU A 190 19.57 12.04 7.92
C LEU A 190 19.02 13.27 8.66
N GLY A 191 19.00 13.23 10.00
CA GLY A 191 18.34 14.24 10.83
C GLY A 191 18.75 15.69 10.54
N LYS A 192 20.05 15.94 10.28
CA LYS A 192 20.56 17.29 9.94
C LYS A 192 19.97 17.86 8.65
N HIS A 193 19.63 17.00 7.69
CA HIS A 193 19.07 17.40 6.39
C HIS A 193 17.54 17.45 6.44
N LEU A 194 16.91 16.81 7.42
CA LEU A 194 15.45 16.75 7.55
C LEU A 194 14.82 18.14 7.71
N THR A 195 15.44 19.05 8.46
CA THR A 195 14.94 20.42 8.65
C THR A 195 14.81 21.18 7.34
N PHE A 196 15.75 20.99 6.40
CA PHE A 196 15.69 21.62 5.09
C PHE A 196 14.55 21.03 4.25
N LEU A 197 14.40 19.71 4.24
CA LEU A 197 13.33 19.02 3.51
C LEU A 197 11.95 19.37 4.07
N LEU A 198 11.81 19.50 5.40
CA LEU A 198 10.56 19.89 6.06
C LEU A 198 10.14 21.29 5.63
N LYS A 199 11.09 22.23 5.55
CA LYS A 199 10.82 23.57 5.04
C LYS A 199 10.35 23.52 3.58
N GLN A 200 11.03 22.76 2.71
CA GLN A 200 10.62 22.64 1.31
C GLN A 200 9.21 22.05 1.18
N PHE A 201 8.88 21.03 1.97
CA PHE A 201 7.53 20.47 1.96
C PHE A 201 6.49 21.48 2.46
N SER A 202 6.78 22.24 3.52
CA SER A 202 5.93 23.34 4.00
C SER A 202 5.67 24.40 2.93
N ASP A 203 6.67 24.73 2.10
CA ASP A 203 6.52 25.66 0.97
C ASP A 203 5.64 25.08 -0.17
N ILE A 204 5.57 23.75 -0.32
CA ILE A 204 4.79 23.05 -1.36
C ILE A 204 3.30 22.96 -0.99
N ILE A 205 2.95 22.74 0.28
CA ILE A 205 1.57 22.51 0.75
C ILE A 205 0.57 23.59 0.23
N PRO A 206 0.85 24.90 0.33
CA PRO A 206 -0.11 25.93 -0.10
C PRO A 206 -0.36 25.93 -1.62
N ILE A 207 0.61 25.45 -2.40
CA ILE A 207 0.60 25.50 -3.88
C ILE A 207 0.04 24.18 -4.46
N ALA A 208 0.11 23.08 -3.71
CA ALA A 208 -0.37 21.76 -4.14
C ALA A 208 -1.84 21.81 -4.59
N GLY A 209 -2.10 21.57 -5.88
CA GLY A 209 -3.45 21.60 -6.48
C GLY A 209 -4.10 20.23 -6.66
N ASP A 210 -3.33 19.15 -6.56
CA ASP A 210 -3.80 17.79 -6.77
C ASP A 210 -4.20 17.14 -5.44
N PHE A 211 -5.50 16.80 -5.31
CA PHE A 211 -6.06 16.18 -4.12
C PHE A 211 -5.44 14.81 -3.82
N LEU A 212 -5.27 13.95 -4.83
CA LEU A 212 -4.81 12.58 -4.64
C LEU A 212 -3.35 12.55 -4.20
N LYS A 213 -2.49 13.34 -4.86
CA LYS A 213 -1.09 13.49 -4.46
C LYS A 213 -0.96 14.05 -3.05
N MET A 214 -1.80 15.02 -2.68
CA MET A 214 -1.82 15.57 -1.33
C MET A 214 -2.28 14.53 -0.29
N CYS A 215 -3.25 13.67 -0.60
CA CYS A 215 -3.64 12.55 0.25
C CYS A 215 -2.52 11.50 0.39
N SER A 216 -1.79 11.18 -0.69
CA SER A 216 -0.60 10.32 -0.60
C SER A 216 0.48 10.95 0.30
N ALA A 217 0.72 12.26 0.14
CA ALA A 217 1.62 13.01 1.02
C ALA A 217 1.18 12.93 2.49
N LEU A 218 -0.12 13.08 2.76
CA LEU A 218 -0.68 12.95 4.10
C LEU A 218 -0.42 11.55 4.70
N LYS A 219 -0.50 10.46 3.91
CA LYS A 219 -0.15 9.11 4.38
C LYS A 219 1.31 9.03 4.79
N HIS A 220 2.23 9.55 3.97
CA HIS A 220 3.66 9.57 4.28
C HIS A 220 3.97 10.37 5.55
N ILE A 221 3.35 11.54 5.73
CA ILE A 221 3.51 12.33 6.95
C ILE A 221 2.89 11.62 8.16
N SER A 222 1.77 10.92 7.99
CA SER A 222 1.16 10.12 9.07
C SER A 222 2.08 8.98 9.52
N TYR A 223 2.78 8.36 8.56
CA TYR A 223 3.77 7.34 8.82
C TYR A 223 4.95 7.94 9.58
N LEU A 224 5.51 9.06 9.09
CA LEU A 224 6.62 9.77 9.72
C LEU A 224 6.29 10.20 11.16
N TYR A 225 5.08 10.69 11.40
CA TYR A 225 4.64 11.12 12.73
C TYR A 225 4.57 9.96 13.74
N LYS A 226 4.08 8.78 13.32
CA LYS A 226 4.16 7.57 14.16
C LYS A 226 5.59 7.05 14.30
N TYR A 227 6.40 7.20 13.25
CA TYR A 227 7.79 6.74 13.22
C TYR A 227 8.72 7.57 14.10
N ASP A 228 8.38 8.84 14.34
CA ASP A 228 9.08 9.74 15.25
C ASP A 228 9.23 9.15 16.66
N GLU A 229 8.24 8.40 17.14
CA GLU A 229 8.29 7.69 18.43
C GLU A 229 9.47 6.71 18.52
N VAL A 230 9.96 6.23 17.36
CA VAL A 230 11.05 5.27 17.25
C VAL A 230 12.37 5.99 17.01
N ILE A 231 12.43 6.97 16.10
CA ILE A 231 13.70 7.62 15.72
C ILE A 231 14.13 8.77 16.63
N ILE A 232 13.19 9.42 17.33
CA ILE A 232 13.41 10.64 18.11
C ILE A 232 13.96 11.75 17.20
N LEU A 233 13.07 12.42 16.46
CA LEU A 233 13.44 13.55 15.62
C LEU A 233 13.66 14.81 16.46
N GLU A 234 14.71 15.58 16.16
CA GLU A 234 15.07 16.79 16.89
C GLU A 234 14.08 17.97 16.69
N ASN A 235 13.00 17.83 15.89
CA ASN A 235 12.06 18.90 15.52
C ASN A 235 10.58 18.47 15.45
N ARG A 236 10.08 17.80 16.49
CA ARG A 236 8.70 17.29 16.54
C ARG A 236 7.62 18.36 16.35
N GLU A 237 7.77 19.53 16.97
CA GLU A 237 6.78 20.62 16.89
C GLU A 237 6.58 21.13 15.45
N SER A 238 7.65 21.17 14.66
CA SER A 238 7.56 21.57 13.24
C SER A 238 6.80 20.52 12.42
N LEU A 239 6.98 19.24 12.75
CA LEU A 239 6.27 18.14 12.09
C LEU A 239 4.76 18.16 12.39
N GLU A 240 4.37 18.43 13.64
CA GLU A 240 2.96 18.58 14.04
C GLU A 240 2.26 19.70 13.27
N GLY A 241 2.92 20.86 13.14
CA GLY A 241 2.42 21.99 12.36
C GLY A 241 2.20 21.64 10.89
N ILE A 242 3.24 21.08 10.25
CA ILE A 242 3.21 20.64 8.84
C ILE A 242 2.14 19.57 8.61
N PHE A 243 1.98 18.62 9.54
CA PHE A 243 0.97 17.58 9.44
C PHE A 243 -0.43 18.18 9.50
N ARG A 244 -0.70 19.08 10.45
CA ARG A 244 -1.98 19.78 10.52
C ARG A 244 -2.26 20.60 9.25
N GLU A 245 -1.27 21.34 8.74
CA GLU A 245 -1.41 22.10 7.49
C GLU A 245 -1.69 21.19 6.29
N SER A 246 -1.03 20.03 6.23
CA SER A 246 -1.25 19.02 5.19
C SER A 246 -2.68 18.47 5.23
N TYR A 247 -3.17 18.15 6.43
CA TYR A 247 -4.53 17.68 6.64
C TYR A 247 -5.57 18.74 6.23
N LEU A 248 -5.38 19.99 6.66
CA LEU A 248 -6.25 21.10 6.26
C LEU A 248 -6.20 21.35 4.75
N ARG A 249 -5.05 21.17 4.11
CA ARG A 249 -4.95 21.29 2.65
C ARG A 249 -5.76 20.19 1.95
N CYS A 250 -5.69 18.94 2.41
CA CYS A 250 -6.53 17.86 1.89
C CYS A 250 -8.03 18.20 2.00
N LEU A 251 -8.48 18.71 3.15
CA LEU A 251 -9.88 19.13 3.34
C LEU A 251 -10.27 20.27 2.39
N ASN A 252 -9.42 21.28 2.22
CA ASN A 252 -9.69 22.40 1.32
C ASN A 252 -9.72 21.97 -0.16
N LEU A 253 -8.86 21.04 -0.57
CA LEU A 253 -8.87 20.49 -1.92
C LEU A 253 -10.11 19.63 -2.15
N LEU A 254 -10.52 18.85 -1.14
CA LEU A 254 -11.76 18.08 -1.16
C LEU A 254 -12.99 18.98 -1.35
N ASP A 255 -13.08 20.08 -0.59
CA ASP A 255 -14.19 21.04 -0.67
C ASP A 255 -14.28 21.76 -2.02
N ARG A 256 -13.17 21.79 -2.77
CA ARG A 256 -13.08 22.39 -4.12
C ARG A 256 -13.13 21.36 -5.24
N LEU A 257 -13.40 20.09 -4.94
CA LEU A 257 -13.58 19.08 -5.97
C LEU A 257 -14.71 19.51 -6.91
N GLY A 258 -14.38 19.63 -8.19
CA GLY A 258 -15.36 19.93 -9.24
C GLY A 258 -16.24 18.74 -9.58
N ALA A 259 -17.24 18.97 -10.43
CA ALA A 259 -18.31 18.03 -10.77
C ALA A 259 -17.90 16.81 -11.63
N THR A 260 -16.61 16.51 -11.77
CA THR A 260 -16.16 15.52 -12.75
C THR A 260 -14.81 14.94 -12.36
N SER A 261 -14.83 13.70 -11.89
CA SER A 261 -13.69 12.81 -12.07
C SER A 261 -14.24 11.44 -12.45
N SER A 262 -13.69 10.84 -13.50
CA SER A 262 -13.93 9.44 -13.87
C SER A 262 -13.39 8.43 -12.83
N ASP A 263 -12.80 8.92 -11.73
CA ASP A 263 -12.01 8.17 -10.76
C ASP A 263 -12.61 8.28 -9.34
N GLY A 264 -13.94 8.24 -9.20
CA GLY A 264 -14.66 8.36 -7.92
C GLY A 264 -14.11 7.45 -6.80
N LEU A 265 -13.68 6.23 -7.14
CA LEU A 265 -13.03 5.31 -6.20
C LEU A 265 -11.72 5.86 -5.62
N LYS A 266 -10.84 6.45 -6.45
CA LYS A 266 -9.56 6.99 -5.96
C LYS A 266 -9.79 8.20 -5.07
N LEU A 267 -10.72 9.06 -5.44
CA LEU A 267 -11.11 10.20 -4.60
C LEU A 267 -11.67 9.74 -3.25
N ALA A 268 -12.52 8.71 -3.26
CA ALA A 268 -13.05 8.12 -2.03
C ALA A 268 -11.96 7.46 -1.15
N GLN A 269 -10.91 6.88 -1.74
CA GLN A 269 -9.73 6.44 -0.98
C GLN A 269 -8.96 7.63 -0.36
N GLY A 270 -8.95 8.79 -1.02
CA GLY A 270 -8.47 10.04 -0.45
C GLY A 270 -9.31 10.48 0.76
N VAL A 271 -10.65 10.42 0.66
CA VAL A 271 -11.56 10.68 1.79
C VAL A 271 -11.30 9.70 2.95
N GLN A 272 -11.13 8.42 2.65
CA GLN A 272 -10.78 7.40 3.67
C GLN A 272 -9.48 7.76 4.39
N THR A 273 -8.48 8.29 3.68
CA THR A 273 -7.21 8.74 4.26
C THR A 273 -7.43 9.90 5.23
N ILE A 274 -8.28 10.87 4.89
CA ILE A 274 -8.64 12.00 5.76
C ILE A 274 -9.34 11.48 7.02
N VAL A 275 -10.33 10.59 6.87
CA VAL A 275 -11.08 10.01 8.00
C VAL A 275 -10.16 9.22 8.94
N GLN A 276 -9.31 8.35 8.40
CA GLN A 276 -8.33 7.60 9.19
C GLN A 276 -7.35 8.53 9.91
N THR A 277 -6.91 9.60 9.25
CA THR A 277 -6.04 10.60 9.86
C THR A 277 -6.73 11.27 11.03
N TYR A 278 -8.00 11.66 10.88
CA TYR A 278 -8.77 12.25 11.98
C TYR A 278 -8.93 11.24 13.13
N GLN A 279 -9.37 10.01 12.87
CA GLN A 279 -9.59 8.99 13.90
C GLN A 279 -8.33 8.66 14.71
N HIS A 280 -7.15 8.70 14.08
CA HIS A 280 -5.89 8.37 14.74
C HIS A 280 -5.16 9.56 15.35
N PHE A 281 -5.36 10.78 14.81
CA PHE A 281 -4.53 11.93 15.14
C PHE A 281 -5.31 13.21 15.52
N ALA A 282 -6.65 13.15 15.69
CA ALA A 282 -7.44 14.32 16.08
C ALA A 282 -6.98 14.95 17.40
N GLU A 283 -6.80 14.15 18.45
CA GLU A 283 -6.33 14.61 19.77
C GLU A 283 -4.91 15.20 19.74
N PRO A 284 -3.87 14.49 19.25
CA PRO A 284 -2.51 15.02 19.27
C PRO A 284 -2.33 16.27 18.39
N LEU A 285 -3.00 16.35 17.24
CA LEU A 285 -2.88 17.49 16.32
C LEU A 285 -3.90 18.60 16.60
N LYS A 286 -4.83 18.39 17.55
CA LYS A 286 -5.95 19.29 17.88
C LYS A 286 -6.79 19.63 16.63
N LEU A 287 -7.15 18.61 15.86
CA LEU A 287 -7.96 18.78 14.65
C LEU A 287 -9.40 19.12 15.03
N SER A 288 -10.01 20.07 14.30
CA SER A 288 -11.38 20.50 14.59
C SER A 288 -12.40 19.54 13.99
N LEU A 289 -13.32 19.04 14.85
CA LEU A 289 -14.52 18.32 14.41
C LEU A 289 -15.38 19.18 13.49
N GLU A 290 -15.48 20.48 13.77
CA GLU A 290 -16.36 21.38 13.02
C GLU A 290 -15.89 21.60 11.58
N GLU A 291 -14.58 21.60 11.35
CA GLU A 291 -14.00 21.79 10.01
C GLU A 291 -14.29 20.59 9.11
N ILE A 292 -13.97 19.37 9.57
CA ILE A 292 -14.25 18.14 8.81
C ILE A 292 -15.75 17.96 8.61
N ARG A 293 -16.55 18.15 9.66
CA ARG A 293 -18.01 18.08 9.58
C ARG A 293 -18.57 19.08 8.58
N GLY A 294 -18.09 20.32 8.61
CA GLY A 294 -18.54 21.38 7.72
C GLY A 294 -18.29 21.05 6.26
N VAL A 295 -17.08 20.59 5.91
CA VAL A 295 -16.75 20.16 4.53
C VAL A 295 -17.59 18.96 4.15
N PHE A 296 -17.65 17.94 5.00
CA PHE A 296 -18.30 16.69 4.66
C PHE A 296 -19.83 16.86 4.49
N SER A 297 -20.48 17.64 5.35
CA SER A 297 -21.91 17.91 5.23
C SER A 297 -22.26 18.68 3.95
N ARG A 298 -21.40 19.60 3.50
CA ARG A 298 -21.60 20.29 2.21
C ARG A 298 -21.50 19.33 1.03
N LEU A 299 -20.45 18.53 0.98
CA LEU A 299 -20.20 17.63 -0.15
C LEU A 299 -21.20 16.47 -0.20
N GLY A 300 -21.66 15.96 0.95
CA GLY A 300 -22.66 14.88 0.98
C GLY A 300 -23.99 15.25 0.32
N ILE A 301 -24.36 16.55 0.35
CA ILE A 301 -25.61 17.08 -0.20
C ILE A 301 -25.44 17.59 -1.63
N ASP A 302 -24.22 17.94 -2.07
CA ASP A 302 -24.00 18.47 -3.42
C ASP A 302 -24.14 17.38 -4.49
N LEU A 303 -25.27 17.41 -5.20
CA LEU A 303 -25.61 16.47 -6.28
C LEU A 303 -24.67 16.55 -7.50
N LYS A 304 -23.82 17.59 -7.60
CA LYS A 304 -22.84 17.70 -8.69
C LYS A 304 -21.61 16.83 -8.47
N ILE A 305 -21.38 16.38 -7.24
CA ILE A 305 -20.24 15.54 -6.89
C ILE A 305 -20.57 14.09 -7.21
N ASP A 306 -19.54 13.38 -7.67
CA ASP A 306 -19.61 11.94 -7.92
C ASP A 306 -20.27 11.19 -6.73
N PRO A 307 -21.31 10.37 -6.97
CA PRO A 307 -22.04 9.64 -5.93
C PRO A 307 -21.13 8.81 -5.02
N PHE A 308 -20.05 8.22 -5.57
CA PHE A 308 -19.10 7.43 -4.81
C PHE A 308 -18.37 8.29 -3.76
N VAL A 309 -17.96 9.51 -4.12
CA VAL A 309 -17.32 10.43 -3.17
C VAL A 309 -18.30 10.91 -2.12
N ARG A 310 -19.55 11.23 -2.51
CA ARG A 310 -20.62 11.59 -1.58
C ARG A 310 -20.85 10.50 -0.55
N GLY A 311 -20.91 9.25 -1.01
CA GLY A 311 -21.04 8.07 -0.16
C GLY A 311 -19.92 7.96 0.86
N ALA A 312 -18.68 8.11 0.40
CA ALA A 312 -17.50 8.09 1.26
C ALA A 312 -17.55 9.18 2.33
N VAL A 313 -17.87 10.40 1.93
CA VAL A 313 -18.01 11.55 2.84
C VAL A 313 -19.10 11.31 3.89
N CYS A 314 -20.27 10.82 3.49
CA CYS A 314 -21.34 10.45 4.43
C CYS A 314 -20.93 9.30 5.37
N GLY A 315 -20.18 8.32 4.86
CA GLY A 315 -19.59 7.26 5.68
C GLY A 315 -18.62 7.80 6.73
N GLY A 316 -17.80 8.79 6.33
CA GLY A 316 -16.91 9.51 7.25
C GLY A 316 -17.66 10.27 8.33
N LEU A 317 -18.72 11.01 7.99
CA LEU A 317 -19.57 11.71 8.97
C LEU A 317 -20.19 10.74 9.97
N ASN A 318 -20.69 9.61 9.49
CA ASN A 318 -21.30 8.61 10.34
C ASN A 318 -20.29 8.00 11.33
N LEU A 319 -19.03 7.80 10.92
CA LEU A 319 -17.98 7.31 11.82
C LEU A 319 -17.48 8.34 12.82
N ILE A 320 -17.51 9.63 12.48
CA ILE A 320 -16.89 10.70 13.26
C ILE A 320 -17.90 11.39 14.20
N ASP A 321 -19.13 11.60 13.74
CA ASP A 321 -20.15 12.43 14.41
C ASP A 321 -21.52 11.72 14.49
N GLU A 322 -21.56 10.40 14.24
CA GLU A 322 -22.77 9.54 14.31
C GLU A 322 -23.98 10.08 13.53
N GLN A 323 -23.74 10.91 12.51
CA GLN A 323 -24.82 11.53 11.75
C GLN A 323 -25.65 10.47 11.01
N PRO A 324 -26.99 10.53 11.07
CA PRO A 324 -27.84 9.62 10.34
C PRO A 324 -27.72 9.90 8.84
N ILE A 325 -27.54 8.85 8.05
CA ILE A 325 -27.47 8.93 6.58
C ILE A 325 -28.84 8.81 5.90
N LEU A 326 -29.92 8.71 6.68
CA LEU A 326 -31.26 8.42 6.19
C LEU A 326 -31.74 9.47 5.19
N ASP A 327 -31.48 10.75 5.45
CA ASP A 327 -31.89 11.85 4.58
C ASP A 327 -31.17 11.79 3.23
N GLN A 328 -29.88 11.43 3.22
CA GLN A 328 -29.08 11.30 2.01
C GLN A 328 -29.47 10.05 1.21
N LEU A 329 -29.71 8.92 1.87
CA LEU A 329 -30.26 7.72 1.21
C LEU A 329 -31.62 8.01 0.57
N ASN A 330 -32.43 8.84 1.22
CA ASN A 330 -33.74 9.22 0.72
C ASN A 330 -33.71 10.24 -0.43
N SER A 331 -32.56 10.84 -0.70
CA SER A 331 -32.39 11.86 -1.75
C SER A 331 -32.10 11.30 -3.15
N PHE A 332 -31.84 9.99 -3.27
CA PHE A 332 -31.52 9.35 -4.55
C PHE A 332 -32.80 9.02 -5.34
N TYR A 333 -32.86 9.54 -6.57
CA TYR A 333 -33.91 9.22 -7.53
C TYR A 333 -33.41 8.25 -8.63
N ASP A 334 -32.10 8.20 -8.88
CA ASP A 334 -31.48 7.27 -9.84
C ASP A 334 -30.96 6.01 -9.10
N PRO A 335 -31.46 4.80 -9.44
CA PRO A 335 -31.01 3.55 -8.85
C PRO A 335 -29.53 3.21 -9.10
N ILE A 336 -28.91 3.71 -10.17
CA ILE A 336 -27.48 3.49 -10.48
C ILE A 336 -26.61 4.30 -9.53
N GLU A 337 -26.94 5.59 -9.33
CA GLU A 337 -26.21 6.47 -8.41
C GLU A 337 -26.25 5.97 -6.97
N LEU A 338 -27.34 5.30 -6.57
CA LEU A 338 -27.47 4.67 -5.27
C LEU A 338 -26.39 3.59 -5.06
N GLY A 339 -26.10 2.76 -6.06
CA GLY A 339 -25.09 1.71 -5.95
C GLY A 339 -23.67 2.26 -5.80
N ASP A 340 -23.34 3.32 -6.54
CA ASP A 340 -22.04 4.00 -6.43
C ASP A 340 -21.91 4.73 -5.08
N PHE A 341 -22.97 5.40 -4.63
CA PHE A 341 -23.02 6.00 -3.29
C PHE A 341 -22.79 4.97 -2.18
N LEU A 342 -23.47 3.83 -2.24
CA LEU A 342 -23.29 2.77 -1.25
C LEU A 342 -21.87 2.18 -1.29
N SER A 343 -21.27 2.08 -2.48
CA SER A 343 -19.88 1.66 -2.62
C SER A 343 -18.92 2.58 -1.88
N GLY A 344 -19.09 3.90 -2.03
CA GLY A 344 -18.34 4.90 -1.28
C GLY A 344 -18.58 4.82 0.24
N PHE A 345 -19.84 4.69 0.65
CA PHE A 345 -20.20 4.57 2.06
C PHE A 345 -19.57 3.33 2.71
N PHE A 346 -19.68 2.17 2.06
CA PHE A 346 -19.13 0.90 2.56
C PHE A 346 -17.61 0.86 2.56
N LEU A 347 -16.94 1.61 1.68
CA LEU A 347 -15.47 1.75 1.72
C LEU A 347 -14.99 2.30 3.07
N ILE A 348 -15.76 3.21 3.68
CA ILE A 348 -15.38 3.90 4.92
C ILE A 348 -16.10 3.31 6.13
N ALA A 349 -17.44 3.29 6.12
CA ALA A 349 -18.29 2.90 7.25
C ALA A 349 -18.72 1.42 7.20
N ARG A 350 -17.84 0.52 6.75
CA ARG A 350 -18.13 -0.92 6.57
C ARG A 350 -18.67 -1.59 7.84
N GLU A 351 -18.07 -1.31 8.99
CA GLU A 351 -18.47 -1.94 10.25
C GLU A 351 -19.82 -1.39 10.74
N THR A 352 -20.05 -0.09 10.58
CA THR A 352 -21.32 0.53 10.95
C THR A 352 -22.45 0.04 10.08
N ALA A 353 -22.23 -0.06 8.76
CA ALA A 353 -23.18 -0.62 7.80
C ALA A 353 -23.66 -2.03 8.18
N GLN A 354 -22.80 -2.85 8.79
CA GLN A 354 -23.17 -4.20 9.22
C GLN A 354 -24.02 -4.20 10.49
N ARG A 355 -23.81 -3.26 11.41
CA ARG A 355 -24.39 -3.27 12.76
C ARG A 355 -25.64 -2.42 12.89
N ASP A 356 -25.73 -1.33 12.12
CA ASP A 356 -26.83 -0.39 12.20
C ASP A 356 -28.10 -0.98 11.56
N LYS A 357 -29.01 -1.45 12.42
CA LYS A 357 -30.30 -2.01 11.99
C LYS A 357 -31.19 -0.96 11.33
N THR A 358 -31.08 0.31 11.71
CA THR A 358 -31.88 1.40 11.12
C THR A 358 -31.47 1.63 9.67
N LEU A 359 -30.16 1.70 9.43
CA LEU A 359 -29.59 1.79 8.09
C LEU A 359 -29.97 0.59 7.22
N LEU A 360 -29.82 -0.63 7.73
CA LEU A 360 -30.20 -1.84 6.99
C LEU A 360 -31.70 -1.88 6.67
N THR A 361 -32.55 -1.40 7.59
CA THR A 361 -33.99 -1.28 7.35
C THR A 361 -34.29 -0.28 6.23
N ALA A 362 -33.67 0.90 6.27
CA ALA A 362 -33.84 1.92 5.25
C ALA A 362 -33.37 1.44 3.86
N LEU A 363 -32.22 0.75 3.80
CA LEU A 363 -31.73 0.14 2.56
C LEU A 363 -32.69 -0.93 2.03
N ASN A 364 -33.21 -1.80 2.90
CA ASN A 364 -34.16 -2.82 2.51
C ASN A 364 -35.45 -2.21 1.94
N ILE A 365 -35.99 -1.17 2.58
CA ILE A 365 -37.16 -0.44 2.09
C ILE A 365 -36.86 0.16 0.72
N ARG A 366 -35.76 0.90 0.57
CA ARG A 366 -35.39 1.54 -0.70
C ARG A 366 -35.18 0.56 -1.85
N ILE A 367 -34.48 -0.55 -1.60
CA ILE A 367 -34.28 -1.58 -2.63
C ILE A 367 -35.61 -2.28 -2.96
N SER A 368 -36.51 -2.45 -1.98
CA SER A 368 -37.82 -3.08 -2.18
C SER A 368 -38.83 -2.19 -2.91
N GLU A 369 -38.63 -0.86 -2.91
CA GLU A 369 -39.46 0.11 -3.64
C GLU A 369 -39.11 0.19 -5.13
N LEU A 370 -37.92 -0.28 -5.54
CA LEU A 370 -37.50 -0.29 -6.94
C LEU A 370 -38.41 -1.19 -7.78
N SER A 371 -38.83 -0.69 -8.94
CA SER A 371 -39.49 -1.52 -9.96
C SER A 371 -38.53 -2.56 -10.53
N HIS A 372 -39.07 -3.56 -11.24
CA HIS A 372 -38.25 -4.63 -11.82
C HIS A 372 -37.17 -4.11 -12.78
N SER A 373 -37.48 -3.11 -13.61
CA SER A 373 -36.53 -2.49 -14.54
C SER A 373 -35.44 -1.70 -13.80
N GLU A 374 -35.83 -0.87 -12.84
CA GLU A 374 -34.91 -0.07 -12.03
C GLU A 374 -33.97 -0.95 -11.22
N PHE A 375 -34.47 -2.06 -10.68
CA PHE A 375 -33.65 -3.03 -9.96
C PHE A 375 -32.59 -3.67 -10.87
N LEU A 376 -32.96 -4.07 -12.09
CA LEU A 376 -32.00 -4.66 -13.04
C LEU A 376 -30.93 -3.65 -13.48
N GLU A 377 -31.28 -2.37 -13.60
CA GLU A 377 -30.35 -1.27 -13.89
C GLU A 377 -29.38 -1.01 -12.72
N ALA A 378 -29.87 -0.99 -11.48
CA ALA A 378 -29.04 -0.81 -10.28
C ALA A 378 -28.16 -2.02 -9.94
N LEU A 379 -28.56 -3.22 -10.36
CA LEU A 379 -27.99 -4.49 -9.90
C LEU A 379 -26.45 -4.58 -10.05
N PRO A 380 -25.82 -4.12 -11.15
CA PRO A 380 -24.35 -4.15 -11.27
C PRO A 380 -23.66 -3.29 -10.21
N ALA A 381 -24.12 -2.05 -10.01
CA ALA A 381 -23.56 -1.11 -9.04
C ALA A 381 -23.80 -1.59 -7.59
N LEU A 382 -24.99 -2.12 -7.30
CA LEU A 382 -25.29 -2.74 -6.00
C LEU A 382 -24.40 -3.96 -5.74
N ARG A 383 -24.21 -4.85 -6.71
CA ARG A 383 -23.28 -5.99 -6.57
C ARG A 383 -21.87 -5.51 -6.29
N MET A 384 -21.41 -4.46 -6.98
CA MET A 384 -20.12 -3.83 -6.74
C MET A 384 -20.01 -3.32 -5.29
N ALA A 385 -21.01 -2.58 -4.79
CA ALA A 385 -21.04 -2.09 -3.42
C ALA A 385 -20.89 -3.24 -2.40
N PHE A 386 -21.56 -4.36 -2.63
CA PHE A 386 -21.43 -5.50 -1.73
C PHE A 386 -20.10 -6.28 -1.87
N THR A 387 -19.27 -6.04 -2.88
CA THR A 387 -17.91 -6.65 -2.95
C THR A 387 -16.99 -6.17 -1.84
N PHE A 388 -17.25 -4.98 -1.28
CA PHE A 388 -16.52 -4.44 -0.14
C PHE A 388 -16.71 -5.28 1.13
N PHE A 389 -17.63 -6.25 1.19
CA PHE A 389 -17.82 -7.16 2.34
C PHE A 389 -17.25 -8.56 2.08
N THR A 390 -16.56 -9.12 3.08
CA THR A 390 -16.15 -10.53 3.06
C THR A 390 -17.36 -11.46 3.14
N PRO A 391 -17.24 -12.74 2.74
CA PRO A 391 -18.35 -13.70 2.87
C PRO A 391 -18.93 -13.80 4.29
N ARG A 392 -18.09 -13.67 5.32
CA ARG A 392 -18.53 -13.71 6.73
C ARG A 392 -19.35 -12.48 7.11
N GLU A 393 -19.01 -11.32 6.58
CA GLU A 393 -19.74 -10.07 6.87
C GLU A 393 -21.05 -10.01 6.09
N LYS A 394 -21.08 -10.50 4.85
CA LYS A 394 -22.33 -10.68 4.10
C LYS A 394 -23.31 -11.59 4.84
N TYR A 395 -22.81 -12.67 5.42
CA TYR A 395 -23.63 -13.56 6.26
C TYR A 395 -24.24 -12.82 7.46
N LYS A 396 -23.45 -11.99 8.17
CA LYS A 396 -23.97 -11.17 9.29
C LYS A 396 -25.01 -10.15 8.84
N ILE A 397 -24.78 -9.45 7.72
CA ILE A 397 -25.76 -8.53 7.14
C ILE A 397 -27.06 -9.26 6.85
N GLY A 398 -26.96 -10.46 6.24
CA GLY A 398 -28.11 -11.33 6.00
C GLY A 398 -28.86 -11.68 7.27
N GLN A 399 -28.16 -12.12 8.33
CA GLN A 399 -28.78 -12.41 9.62
C GLN A 399 -29.49 -11.19 10.22
N ASN A 400 -28.86 -10.02 10.20
CA ASN A 400 -29.45 -8.79 10.72
C ASN A 400 -30.69 -8.38 9.91
N LEU A 401 -30.66 -8.52 8.59
CA LEU A 401 -31.82 -8.29 7.73
C LEU A 401 -32.95 -9.28 8.01
N PHE A 402 -32.63 -10.57 8.22
CA PHE A 402 -33.63 -11.56 8.61
C PHE A 402 -34.29 -11.20 9.95
N GLU A 403 -33.53 -10.80 10.97
CA GLU A 403 -34.09 -10.34 12.26
C GLU A 403 -34.99 -9.11 12.11
N ILE A 404 -34.70 -8.22 11.16
CA ILE A 404 -35.50 -7.01 10.88
C ILE A 404 -36.81 -7.38 10.16
N ILE A 405 -36.74 -8.26 9.16
CA ILE A 405 -37.89 -8.68 8.35
C ILE A 405 -38.78 -9.64 9.16
N GLN A 406 -38.18 -10.48 9.99
CA GLN A 406 -38.84 -11.44 10.88
C GLN A 406 -38.10 -11.51 12.23
N PRO A 407 -38.67 -11.01 13.34
CA PRO A 407 -38.05 -11.18 14.65
C PRO A 407 -37.89 -12.67 14.97
N PRO A 408 -36.79 -13.07 15.64
CA PRO A 408 -36.54 -14.48 15.93
C PRO A 408 -37.69 -15.05 16.76
N LEU A 409 -38.43 -16.00 16.19
CA LEU A 409 -39.30 -16.86 16.97
C LEU A 409 -38.38 -17.65 17.91
N GLY A 410 -38.55 -17.43 19.22
CA GLY A 410 -37.80 -18.16 20.25
C GLY A 410 -37.84 -19.66 19.96
N LYS A 411 -36.74 -20.36 20.31
CA LYS A 411 -36.58 -21.81 20.07
C LYS A 411 -37.93 -22.52 20.28
N LEU A 412 -38.48 -23.09 19.21
CA LEU A 412 -39.66 -23.95 19.26
C LEU A 412 -39.26 -25.20 20.06
N SER A 413 -39.40 -25.12 21.38
CA SER A 413 -38.91 -26.16 22.30
C SER A 413 -39.96 -27.21 22.65
N ASP A 414 -41.23 -27.00 22.29
CA ASP A 414 -42.29 -27.99 22.52
C ASP A 414 -43.16 -28.19 21.27
N TYR A 415 -42.90 -29.30 20.58
CA TYR A 415 -43.63 -29.75 19.38
C TYR A 415 -45.04 -30.30 19.68
N GLU A 416 -45.48 -30.30 20.95
CA GLU A 416 -46.78 -30.84 21.38
C GLU A 416 -47.81 -29.76 21.78
N ASN A 417 -47.43 -28.48 21.83
CA ASN A 417 -48.33 -27.40 22.24
C ASN A 417 -49.01 -26.75 21.01
N GLN A 418 -50.35 -26.68 21.00
CA GLN A 418 -51.15 -26.14 19.87
C GLN A 418 -50.76 -24.71 19.50
N GLU A 419 -50.37 -23.88 20.46
CA GLU A 419 -49.95 -22.50 20.21
C GLU A 419 -48.60 -22.45 19.45
N THR A 420 -47.72 -23.41 19.69
CA THR A 420 -46.44 -23.57 19.00
C THR A 420 -46.64 -24.01 17.55
N ILE A 421 -47.61 -24.89 17.29
CA ILE A 421 -47.98 -25.34 15.94
C ILE A 421 -48.58 -24.19 15.14
N LEU A 422 -49.50 -23.40 15.73
CA LEU A 422 -50.06 -22.22 15.07
C LEU A 422 -48.99 -21.18 14.73
N ARG A 423 -48.03 -20.95 15.63
CA ARG A 423 -46.88 -20.07 15.36
C ARG A 423 -45.97 -20.61 14.26
N ALA A 424 -45.79 -21.92 14.16
CA ALA A 424 -45.00 -22.56 13.10
C ALA A 424 -45.69 -22.46 11.73
N ILE A 425 -47.02 -22.65 11.67
CA ILE A 425 -47.82 -22.47 10.45
C ILE A 425 -47.79 -21.00 10.01
N GLU A 426 -47.93 -20.06 10.94
CA GLU A 426 -47.85 -18.63 10.62
C GLU A 426 -46.45 -18.26 10.14
N PHE A 427 -45.40 -18.83 10.74
CA PHE A 427 -44.03 -18.67 10.26
C PHE A 427 -43.84 -19.22 8.85
N GLU A 428 -44.36 -20.42 8.58
CA GLU A 428 -44.29 -21.06 7.27
C GLU A 428 -45.03 -20.21 6.21
N ARG A 429 -46.20 -19.67 6.55
CA ARG A 429 -46.94 -18.73 5.70
C ARG A 429 -46.13 -17.48 5.40
N ILE A 430 -45.57 -16.83 6.43
CA ILE A 430 -44.76 -15.60 6.25
C ILE A 430 -43.48 -15.92 5.47
N LEU A 431 -42.84 -17.07 5.73
CA LEU A 431 -41.65 -17.52 5.00
C LEU A 431 -41.95 -17.68 3.52
N PHE A 432 -43.06 -18.34 3.17
CA PHE A 432 -43.46 -18.54 1.78
C PHE A 432 -43.93 -17.25 1.10
N GLU A 433 -44.67 -16.38 1.80
CA GLU A 433 -45.03 -15.05 1.29
C GLU A 433 -43.77 -14.21 1.02
N THR A 434 -42.78 -14.27 1.92
CA THR A 434 -41.51 -13.56 1.77
C THR A 434 -40.68 -14.17 0.63
N ALA A 435 -40.58 -15.49 0.55
CA ALA A 435 -39.88 -16.20 -0.53
C ALA A 435 -40.51 -15.87 -1.90
N PHE A 436 -41.83 -15.87 -1.97
CA PHE A 436 -42.57 -15.49 -3.18
C PHE A 436 -42.33 -14.02 -3.56
N LYS A 437 -42.34 -13.10 -2.58
CA LYS A 437 -42.03 -11.67 -2.79
C LYS A 437 -40.63 -11.46 -3.40
N TYR A 438 -39.65 -12.29 -3.05
CA TYR A 438 -38.29 -12.25 -3.60
C TYR A 438 -38.06 -13.21 -4.78
N GLY A 439 -39.12 -13.75 -5.38
CA GLY A 439 -39.06 -14.54 -6.62
C GLY A 439 -38.58 -15.99 -6.45
N ILE A 440 -38.49 -16.49 -5.22
CA ILE A 440 -38.14 -17.87 -4.92
C ILE A 440 -39.42 -18.71 -5.00
N ARG A 441 -39.58 -19.47 -6.09
CA ARG A 441 -40.70 -20.41 -6.23
C ARG A 441 -40.42 -21.68 -5.42
N THR A 442 -41.09 -21.82 -4.30
CA THR A 442 -41.12 -23.06 -3.51
C THR A 442 -42.26 -23.94 -4.03
N THR A 443 -41.94 -25.12 -4.57
CA THR A 443 -42.86 -26.01 -5.30
C THR A 443 -43.81 -26.83 -4.41
N TYR A 444 -44.29 -26.27 -3.30
CA TYR A 444 -45.19 -26.99 -2.38
C TYR A 444 -46.44 -26.16 -2.14
N TYR A 445 -47.42 -26.27 -3.03
CA TYR A 445 -48.87 -26.08 -2.80
C TYR A 445 -49.62 -26.30 -4.12
N GLU A 446 -49.53 -27.51 -4.69
CA GLU A 446 -50.50 -27.95 -5.72
C GLU A 446 -51.28 -29.22 -5.32
N ASP A 447 -50.97 -29.86 -4.20
CA ASP A 447 -51.76 -30.98 -3.70
C ASP A 447 -51.95 -30.84 -2.18
N ILE A 448 -53.08 -30.24 -1.76
CA ILE A 448 -53.97 -30.61 -0.64
C ILE A 448 -55.17 -29.65 -0.64
#